data_AF-A0A2I0WHV4-F1
#
_entry.id   AF-A0A2I0WHV4-F1
#
_cell.length_a   1.000
_cell.length_b   1.000
_cell.length_c   1.000
_cell.angle_alpha   90.00
_cell.angle_beta   90.00
_cell.angle_gamma   90.00
#
_symmetry.space_group_name_H-M   'P 1'
#
loop_
_entity.id
_entity.type
_entity.pdbx_description
1 polymer ?
#
loop_
_entity_poly.entity_id
_entity_poly.type
_entity_poly.pdbx_seq_one_letter_code
_entity_poly.pdbx_strand_id
1 'polypeptide(L)'
;MAGSGDLQLYRYPQSKSVDAVRWLHPLSAFDRFIATALYDTDDASSSVDIHSLNLNSDPENPNRSKPLLRPRSSWPSPSRISSLRTSEIPQKHVVAALSTFAGYVHFLFIYIYYKNVISKTNLHFNII
;
A
#
# COMPACT_ATOMS: atom_id res chain seq x y z
N MET A 1 -10.01 -13.54 -32.55
CA MET A 1 -8.74 -12.78 -32.53
C MET A 1 -8.59 -12.18 -31.14
N ALA A 2 -7.75 -12.77 -30.29
CA ALA A 2 -7.43 -12.18 -28.98
C ALA A 2 -6.43 -11.04 -29.22
N GLY A 3 -6.82 -9.81 -28.91
CA GLY A 3 -5.93 -8.66 -29.03
C GLY A 3 -4.70 -8.88 -28.15
N SER A 4 -3.52 -8.76 -28.74
CA SER A 4 -2.25 -8.62 -28.03
C SER A 4 -2.34 -7.36 -27.18
N GLY A 5 -2.70 -7.51 -25.90
CA GLY A 5 -2.60 -6.40 -24.95
C GLY A 5 -1.14 -6.06 -24.76
N ASP A 6 -0.72 -4.86 -25.17
CA ASP A 6 0.63 -4.38 -24.93
C ASP A 6 0.93 -4.37 -23.43
N LEU A 7 1.92 -5.17 -23.01
CA LEU A 7 2.36 -5.22 -21.62
C LEU A 7 3.10 -3.93 -21.28
N GLN A 8 2.48 -3.07 -20.47
CA GLN A 8 3.13 -1.87 -19.95
C GLN A 8 3.79 -2.14 -18.60
N LEU A 9 5.12 -2.07 -18.54
CA LEU A 9 5.92 -2.24 -17.32
C LEU A 9 6.45 -0.88 -16.83
N TYR A 10 6.14 -0.54 -15.58
CA TYR A 10 6.61 0.71 -14.95
C TYR A 10 7.48 0.41 -13.72
N ARG A 11 8.68 1.00 -13.68
CA ARG A 11 9.60 0.91 -12.53
C ARG A 11 9.58 2.20 -11.72
N TYR A 12 9.46 2.04 -10.39
CA TYR A 12 9.64 3.12 -9.41
C TYR A 12 10.83 2.76 -8.52
N PRO A 13 11.93 3.53 -8.56
CA PRO A 13 13.02 3.36 -7.62
C PRO A 13 12.54 3.49 -6.18
N GLN A 14 13.01 2.62 -5.30
CA GLN A 14 12.77 2.69 -3.85
C GLN A 14 14.14 2.89 -3.18
N SER A 15 14.22 3.79 -2.20
CA SER A 15 15.43 3.98 -1.41
C SER A 15 15.58 2.96 -0.28
N LYS A 16 14.47 2.33 0.12
CA LYS A 16 14.40 1.32 1.18
C LYS A 16 14.15 -0.06 0.59
N SER A 17 14.52 -1.10 1.34
CA SER A 17 14.19 -2.47 0.95
C SER A 17 12.69 -2.72 1.05
N VAL A 18 12.13 -3.45 0.08
CA VAL A 18 10.69 -3.71 -0.01
C VAL A 18 10.42 -5.14 0.44
N ASP A 19 9.83 -5.30 1.63
CA ASP A 19 9.52 -6.61 2.20
C ASP A 19 8.20 -7.18 1.64
N ALA A 20 7.22 -6.32 1.38
CA ALA A 20 5.94 -6.73 0.81
C ALA A 20 5.24 -5.59 0.08
N VAL A 21 4.45 -5.94 -0.94
CA VAL A 21 3.56 -5.03 -1.67
C VAL A 21 2.18 -5.65 -1.75
N ARG A 22 1.14 -4.90 -1.41
CA ARG A 22 -0.26 -5.33 -1.50
C ARG A 22 -1.13 -4.23 -2.09
N TRP A 23 -2.04 -4.63 -2.98
CA TRP A 23 -3.13 -3.76 -3.38
C TRP A 23 -4.10 -3.60 -2.21
N LEU A 24 -4.47 -2.36 -1.95
CA LEU A 24 -5.61 -2.06 -1.11
C LEU A 24 -6.85 -2.10 -2.00
N HIS A 25 -7.91 -2.66 -1.44
CA HIS A 25 -9.15 -2.81 -2.15
C HIS A 25 -9.69 -1.44 -2.61
N PRO A 26 -10.06 -1.31 -3.89
CA PRO A 26 -10.48 -0.03 -4.45
C PRO A 26 -11.83 0.37 -3.88
N LEU A 27 -11.87 1.45 -3.09
CA LEU A 27 -13.13 2.02 -2.60
C LEU A 27 -13.83 2.89 -3.68
N SER A 28 -13.16 3.15 -4.81
CA SER A 28 -13.64 3.93 -5.95
C SER A 28 -13.00 3.41 -7.24
N ALA A 29 -13.68 3.53 -8.38
CA ALA A 29 -13.18 3.09 -9.69
C ALA A 29 -11.90 3.84 -10.14
N PHE A 30 -11.67 5.03 -9.59
CA PHE A 30 -10.58 5.92 -9.99
C PHE A 30 -9.41 5.94 -9.01
N ASP A 31 -9.64 5.51 -7.76
CA ASP A 31 -8.61 5.54 -6.73
C ASP A 31 -8.06 4.14 -6.49
N ARG A 32 -6.79 3.96 -6.83
CA ARG A 32 -6.03 2.75 -6.52
C ARG A 32 -5.00 3.06 -5.46
N PHE A 33 -4.95 2.23 -4.43
CA PHE A 33 -3.96 2.36 -3.37
C PHE A 33 -3.13 1.10 -3.22
N ILE A 34 -1.88 1.28 -2.81
CA ILE A 34 -0.90 0.23 -2.60
C ILE A 34 -0.33 0.42 -1.20
N ALA A 35 -0.29 -0.65 -0.41
CA ALA A 35 0.46 -0.71 0.83
C ALA A 35 1.81 -1.40 0.57
N THR A 36 2.89 -0.76 1.00
CA THR A 36 4.26 -1.26 0.88
C THR A 36 4.88 -1.37 2.27
N ALA A 37 5.33 -2.56 2.65
CA ALA A 37 6.17 -2.75 3.82
C ALA A 37 7.63 -2.47 3.43
N LEU A 38 8.25 -1.53 4.12
CA LEU A 38 9.59 -1.05 3.86
C LEU A 38 10.48 -1.28 5.07
N TYR A 39 11.73 -1.66 4.80
CA TYR A 39 12.77 -1.75 5.81
C TYR A 39 13.99 -0.94 5.38
N ASP A 40 14.38 -0.03 6.24
CA ASP A 40 15.57 0.80 6.12
C ASP A 40 16.73 0.08 6.81
N THR A 41 17.73 -0.32 6.03
CA THR A 41 18.91 -1.04 6.56
C THR A 41 19.86 -0.11 7.29
N ASP A 42 19.88 1.17 6.92
CA ASP A 42 20.82 2.14 7.47
C ASP A 42 20.37 2.56 8.88
N ASP A 43 19.07 2.80 9.04
CA ASP A 43 18.46 3.19 10.32
C ASP A 43 17.87 2.02 11.11
N ALA A 44 17.95 0.79 10.57
CA ALA A 44 17.28 -0.40 11.09
C ALA A 44 15.77 -0.19 11.38
N SER A 45 15.12 0.68 10.61
CA SER A 45 13.73 1.10 10.83
C SER A 45 12.77 0.43 9.86
N SER A 46 11.51 0.27 10.27
CA SER A 46 10.48 -0.43 9.49
C SER A 46 9.25 0.44 9.37
N SER A 47 8.58 0.44 8.21
CA SER A 47 7.33 1.18 8.02
C SER A 47 6.37 0.49 7.05
N VAL A 48 5.09 0.83 7.17
CA VAL A 48 4.08 0.58 6.13
C VAL A 48 3.73 1.91 5.49
N ASP A 49 3.99 2.01 4.19
CA ASP A 49 3.67 3.20 3.41
C ASP A 49 2.47 2.91 2.51
N ILE A 50 1.50 3.84 2.52
CA ILE A 50 0.35 3.81 1.63
C ILE A 50 0.60 4.80 0.51
N HIS A 51 0.50 4.32 -0.72
CA HIS A 51 0.64 5.09 -1.94
C HIS A 51 -0.66 5.10 -2.72
N SER A 52 -1.02 6.23 -3.33
CA SER A 52 -2.05 6.29 -4.37
C SER A 52 -1.40 6.15 -5.75
N LEU A 53 -1.99 5.33 -6.61
CA LEU A 53 -1.61 5.16 -8.01
C LEU A 53 -2.66 5.82 -8.90
N ASN A 54 -2.31 6.96 -9.47
CA ASN A 54 -3.15 7.63 -10.46
C ASN A 54 -2.73 7.20 -11.86
N LEU A 55 -3.65 6.62 -12.62
CA LEU A 55 -3.49 6.55 -14.06
C LEU A 55 -3.79 7.93 -14.61
N ASN A 56 -2.76 8.71 -14.91
CA ASN A 56 -2.97 9.82 -15.82
C ASN A 56 -3.30 9.18 -17.17
N SER A 57 -4.52 9.33 -17.67
CA SER A 57 -4.79 9.10 -19.08
C SER A 57 -4.48 10.39 -19.81
N ASP A 58 -3.35 10.44 -20.53
CA ASP A 58 -3.15 11.52 -21.49
C ASP A 58 -4.03 11.21 -22.71
N PRO A 59 -5.08 12.00 -22.99
CA PRO A 59 -5.97 11.74 -24.11
C PRO A 59 -5.27 11.85 -25.47
N GLU A 60 -4.13 12.55 -25.57
CA GLU A 60 -3.38 12.71 -26.81
C GLU A 60 -2.33 11.61 -27.03
N ASN A 61 -1.91 10.89 -25.98
CA ASN A 61 -0.95 9.80 -26.11
C ASN A 61 -1.20 8.67 -25.09
N PRO A 62 -2.20 7.79 -25.33
CA PRO A 62 -2.58 6.71 -24.42
C PRO A 62 -1.48 5.66 -24.21
N ASN A 63 -0.46 5.63 -25.08
CA ASN A 63 0.66 4.68 -25.01
C ASN A 63 1.84 5.18 -24.16
N ARG A 64 1.80 6.41 -23.63
CA ARG A 64 2.96 7.06 -22.99
C ARG A 64 2.70 7.59 -21.58
N SER A 65 1.48 7.49 -21.09
CA SER A 65 1.12 8.08 -19.81
C SER A 65 1.56 7.18 -18.65
N LYS A 66 2.78 7.45 -18.15
CA LYS A 66 3.32 6.80 -16.95
C LYS A 66 2.38 7.01 -15.76
N PRO A 67 1.92 5.96 -15.07
CA PRO A 67 1.16 6.10 -13.84
C PRO A 67 1.94 6.91 -12.81
N LEU A 68 1.24 7.60 -11.92
CA LEU A 68 1.88 8.41 -10.89
C LEU A 68 1.62 7.79 -9.52
N LEU A 69 2.69 7.26 -8.92
CA LEU A 69 2.69 6.76 -7.55
C LEU A 69 2.97 7.93 -6.59
N ARG A 70 2.03 8.25 -5.72
CA ARG A 70 2.16 9.33 -4.73
C ARG A 70 2.06 8.77 -3.31
N PRO A 71 3.02 9.07 -2.41
CA PRO A 71 2.88 8.76 -0.99
C PRO A 71 1.66 9.45 -0.39
N ARG A 72 0.94 8.77 0.49
CA ARG A 72 -0.26 9.29 1.18
C ARG A 72 -0.11 9.27 2.69
N SER A 73 0.36 8.15 3.23
CA SER A 73 0.60 8.00 4.66
C SER A 73 1.72 7.00 4.90
N SER A 74 2.36 7.11 6.05
CA SER A 74 3.34 6.15 6.53
C SER A 74 3.03 5.83 7.98
N TRP A 75 3.16 4.55 8.34
CA TRP A 75 3.06 4.09 9.72
C TRP A 75 4.38 3.41 10.11
N PRO A 76 5.10 3.93 11.12
CA PRO A 76 6.31 3.28 11.60
C PRO A 76 5.96 1.99 12.36
N SER A 77 6.66 0.91 12.02
CA SER A 77 6.55 -0.38 12.69
C SER A 77 7.68 -0.52 13.71
N PRO A 78 7.40 -1.00 14.94
CA PRO A 78 8.43 -1.20 15.96
C PRO A 78 9.42 -2.33 15.63
N SER A 79 9.10 -3.16 14.63
CA SER A 79 9.94 -4.25 14.15
C SER A 79 9.75 -4.45 12.63
N ARG A 80 10.72 -5.09 11.99
CA ARG A 80 10.65 -5.43 10.56
C ARG A 80 9.42 -6.28 10.27
N ILE A 81 8.74 -5.96 9.17
CA ILE A 81 7.49 -6.61 8.79
C ILE A 81 7.83 -7.91 8.06
N SER A 82 7.33 -9.03 8.57
CA SER A 82 7.53 -10.35 7.98
C SER A 82 6.42 -10.74 7.00
N SER A 83 5.22 -10.18 7.16
CA SER A 83 4.08 -10.43 6.27
C SER A 83 3.12 -9.26 6.26
N LEU A 84 2.51 -9.01 5.12
CA LEU A 84 1.47 -8.01 4.91
C LEU A 84 0.30 -8.64 4.15
N ARG A 85 -0.91 -8.50 4.68
CA ARG A 85 -2.18 -8.95 4.10
C ARG A 85 -3.20 -7.83 4.15
N THR A 86 -4.09 -7.80 3.18
CA THR A 86 -5.14 -6.79 3.06
C THR A 86 -6.48 -7.49 2.87
N SER A 87 -7.52 -6.93 3.48
CA SER A 87 -8.89 -7.42 3.34
C SER A 87 -9.87 -6.25 3.38
N GLU A 88 -11.01 -6.42 2.73
CA GLU A 88 -12.19 -5.59 2.96
C GLU A 88 -12.92 -6.08 4.21
N ILE A 89 -13.48 -5.14 4.95
CA ILE A 89 -14.42 -5.42 6.04
C ILE A 89 -15.75 -4.76 5.67
N PRO A 90 -16.90 -5.39 5.98
CA PRO A 90 -18.20 -4.73 5.87
C PRO A 90 -18.16 -3.36 6.56
N GLN A 91 -18.68 -2.31 5.91
CA GLN A 91 -18.58 -0.85 6.23
C GLN A 91 -17.55 -0.03 5.44
N LYS A 92 -17.04 -0.50 4.29
CA LYS A 92 -16.13 0.24 3.40
C LYS A 92 -14.78 0.61 4.04
N HIS A 93 -14.34 -0.20 5.00
CA HIS A 93 -13.01 -0.06 5.59
C HIS A 93 -12.07 -1.08 4.97
N VAL A 94 -10.89 -0.63 4.57
CA VAL A 94 -9.81 -1.52 4.19
C VAL A 94 -8.94 -1.76 5.41
N VAL A 95 -8.64 -3.01 5.70
CA VAL A 95 -7.74 -3.38 6.79
C VAL A 95 -6.50 -4.01 6.22
N ALA A 96 -5.34 -3.53 6.68
CA ALA A 96 -4.07 -4.18 6.47
C ALA A 96 -3.66 -4.89 7.77
N ALA A 97 -3.53 -6.22 7.71
CA ALA A 97 -2.96 -7.02 8.78
C ALA A 97 -1.49 -7.28 8.47
N LEU A 98 -0.64 -7.09 9.47
CA LEU A 98 0.81 -7.28 9.33
C LEU A 98 1.38 -8.02 10.53
N SER A 99 2.32 -8.92 10.25
CA SER A 99 3.12 -9.59 11.28
C SER A 99 4.54 -9.04 11.26
N THR A 100 5.19 -9.02 12.41
CA THR A 100 6.58 -8.57 12.57
C THR A 100 7.48 -9.72 12.97
N PHE A 101 8.80 -9.57 12.75
CA PHE A 101 9.80 -10.54 13.22
C PHE A 101 9.90 -10.61 14.75
N ALA A 102 9.40 -9.59 15.47
CA ALA A 102 9.29 -9.61 16.93
C ALA A 102 8.05 -10.38 17.44
N GLY A 103 7.26 -10.99 16.55
CA GLY A 103 6.10 -11.81 16.93
C GLY A 103 4.79 -11.04 17.11
N TYR A 104 4.75 -9.74 16.84
CA TYR A 104 3.53 -8.94 16.93
C TYR A 104 2.69 -9.01 15.65
N VAL A 105 1.37 -8.98 15.81
CA VAL A 105 0.40 -8.75 14.73
C VAL A 105 -0.26 -7.39 14.93
N HIS A 106 -0.22 -6.56 13.90
CA HIS A 106 -0.87 -5.25 13.90
C HIS A 106 -1.98 -5.21 12.86
N PHE A 107 -3.05 -4.48 13.17
CA PHE A 107 -4.16 -4.20 12.25
C PHE A 107 -4.21 -2.69 12.00
N LEU A 108 -4.08 -2.31 10.74
CA LEU A 108 -4.20 -0.93 10.30
C LEU A 108 -5.56 -0.74 9.62
N PHE A 109 -6.42 0.08 10.23
CA PHE A 109 -7.70 0.47 9.65
C PHE A 109 -7.49 1.72 8.80
N ILE A 110 -7.76 1.58 7.50
CA ILE A 110 -7.52 2.62 6.51
C ILE A 110 -8.87 3.24 6.16
N TYR A 111 -9.02 4.51 6.54
CA TYR A 111 -10.19 5.33 6.25
C TYR A 111 -9.85 6.29 5.11
N ILE A 112 -10.58 6.18 4.01
CA ILE A 112 -10.42 7.09 2.87
C ILE A 112 -11.56 8.09 2.93
N TYR A 113 -11.26 9.28 3.43
CA TYR A 113 -12.14 10.44 3.30
C TYR A 113 -11.79 11.13 1.99
N TYR A 114 -12.77 11.79 1.34
CA TYR A 114 -12.52 12.49 0.07
C TYR A 114 -11.18 13.26 0.11
N LYS A 115 -10.25 12.86 -0.77
CA LYS A 115 -8.86 13.34 -0.94
C LYS A 115 -7.80 13.00 0.13
N ASN A 116 -8.13 12.43 1.29
CA ASN A 116 -7.16 12.12 2.36
C ASN A 116 -7.30 10.70 2.93
N VAL A 117 -6.18 10.00 3.08
CA VAL A 117 -6.09 8.68 3.72
C VAL A 117 -5.67 8.88 5.18
N ILE A 118 -6.51 8.45 6.11
CA ILE A 118 -6.19 8.45 7.55
C ILE A 118 -6.09 6.99 7.99
N SER A 119 -4.92 6.60 8.47
CA SER A 119 -4.72 5.31 9.13
C SER A 119 -4.88 5.49 10.64
N LYS A 120 -5.86 4.83 11.26
CA LYS A 120 -5.99 4.77 12.73
C LYS A 120 -5.57 3.39 13.22
N THR A 121 -4.64 3.37 14.18
CA THR A 121 -4.31 2.18 14.95
C THR A 121 -5.13 2.19 16.23
N ASN A 122 -6.08 1.28 16.34
CA ASN A 122 -6.55 0.79 17.63
C ASN A 122 -6.40 -0.71 17.58
N LEU A 123 -6.03 -1.31 18.72
CA LEU A 123 -5.91 -2.74 19.02
C LEU A 123 -4.44 -3.22 19.10
N HIS A 124 -3.86 -3.03 20.28
CA HIS A 124 -2.92 -3.99 20.85
C HIS A 124 -3.73 -5.26 21.19
N PHE A 125 -3.53 -6.34 20.44
CA PHE A 125 -3.87 -7.67 20.94
C PHE A 125 -2.58 -8.37 21.32
N ASN A 126 -2.42 -8.58 22.63
CA ASN A 126 -1.52 -9.59 23.18
C ASN A 126 -2.23 -10.94 22.98
N ILE A 127 -1.66 -11.83 22.18
CA ILE A 127 -2.10 -13.23 22.15
C ILE A 127 -1.03 -14.03 22.88
N ILE A 128 -1.47 -14.69 23.96
CA ILE A 128 -0.73 -15.61 24.81
C ILE A 128 -0.49 -16.91 24.05
#